data_AF-A0A3L7PJP7-F1
#
_entry.id   AF-A0A3L7PJP7-F1
#
_cell.length_a   1.000
_cell.length_b   1.000
_cell.length_c   1.000
_cell.angle_alpha   90.00
_cell.angle_beta   90.00
_cell.angle_gamma   90.00
#
_symmetry.space_group_name_H-M   'P 1'
#
loop_
_entity.id
_entity.type
_entity.pdbx_description
1 polymer ?
#
loop_
_entity_poly.entity_id
_entity_poly.type
_entity_poly.pdbx_seq_one_letter_code
_entity_poly.pdbx_strand_id
1 'polypeptide(L)'
;MSDPRKYRSRDEEAIWEQGDPIGIFEKIILDQGAITNDQIKSLQKEMKAEVRDSVEFADNSPVPPLSDLYHDVYREPWGRYTGTSEPRMYGGALNPPTFRATREGDGLI
;
A
#
# COMPACT_ATOMS: atom_id res chain seq x y z
N MET A 1 -2.69 -2.82 19.36
CA MET A 1 -2.42 -3.64 20.57
C MET A 1 -1.25 -4.56 20.23
N SER A 2 -0.01 -4.12 20.47
CA SER A 2 1.21 -4.90 20.28
C SER A 2 2.26 -4.26 21.18
N ASP A 3 2.17 -4.50 22.49
CA ASP A 3 3.13 -3.96 23.46
C ASP A 3 4.41 -4.82 23.43
N PRO A 4 5.53 -4.34 22.88
CA PRO A 4 6.74 -5.16 22.70
C PRO A 4 7.42 -5.50 24.02
N ARG A 5 7.11 -4.72 25.07
CA ARG A 5 7.66 -4.83 26.42
C ARG A 5 7.21 -6.08 27.20
N LYS A 6 6.31 -6.89 26.64
CA LYS A 6 5.89 -8.17 27.24
C LYS A 6 6.89 -9.29 27.02
N TYR A 7 7.75 -9.18 26.01
CA TYR A 7 8.66 -10.24 25.59
C TYR A 7 10.08 -9.77 25.25
N ARG A 8 10.31 -8.45 25.22
CA ARG A 8 11.64 -7.86 25.01
C ARG A 8 12.14 -7.19 26.30
N SER A 9 13.43 -7.36 26.61
CA SER A 9 14.07 -6.67 27.73
C SER A 9 14.42 -5.22 27.35
N ARG A 10 14.45 -4.32 28.34
CA ARG A 10 14.87 -2.93 28.12
C ARG A 10 16.32 -2.82 27.67
N ASP A 11 17.16 -3.74 28.11
CA ASP A 11 18.58 -3.77 27.75
C ASP A 11 18.76 -4.10 26.26
N GLU A 12 17.96 -5.00 25.71
CA GLU A 12 17.95 -5.29 24.27
C GLU A 12 17.47 -4.08 23.46
N GLU A 13 16.40 -3.40 23.90
CA GLU A 13 15.92 -2.17 23.25
C GLU A 13 17.01 -1.09 23.19
N ALA A 14 17.74 -0.91 24.30
CA ALA A 14 18.80 0.09 24.38
C ALA A 14 20.00 -0.22 23.47
N ILE A 15 20.36 -1.50 23.28
CA ILE A 15 21.44 -1.89 22.35
C ILE A 15 21.08 -1.50 20.92
N TRP A 16 19.83 -1.74 20.51
CA TRP A 16 19.38 -1.39 19.17
C TRP A 16 19.17 0.11 18.97
N GLU A 17 18.74 0.84 20.02
CA GLU A 17 18.63 2.30 19.98
C GLU A 17 20.00 2.97 19.80
N GLN A 18 21.07 2.42 20.39
CA GLN A 18 22.45 2.89 20.16
C GLN A 18 22.94 2.67 18.72
N GLY A 19 22.37 1.67 18.03
CA GLY A 19 22.69 1.33 16.64
C GLY A 19 21.85 2.07 15.61
N ASP A 20 21.13 3.13 15.98
CA ASP A 20 20.25 3.85 15.05
C ASP A 20 21.03 4.42 13.85
N PRO A 21 20.75 3.96 12.62
CA PRO A 21 21.44 4.44 11.42
C PRO A 21 21.19 5.92 11.16
N ILE A 22 20.06 6.49 11.61
CA ILE A 22 19.73 7.91 11.40
C ILE A 22 20.67 8.76 12.26
N GLY A 23 20.77 8.47 13.56
CA GLY A 23 21.69 9.18 14.46
C GLY A 23 23.18 9.00 14.10
N ILE A 24 23.56 7.84 13.56
CA ILE A 24 24.93 7.60 13.06
C ILE A 24 25.20 8.46 11.82
N PHE A 25 24.27 8.48 10.86
CA PHE A 25 24.41 9.22 9.62
C PHE A 25 24.44 10.73 9.86
N GLU A 26 23.60 11.24 10.77
CA GLU A 26 23.59 12.65 11.16
C GLU A 26 24.97 13.12 11.63
N LYS A 27 25.64 12.33 12.49
CA LYS A 27 27.01 12.62 12.96
C LYS A 27 28.01 12.64 11.82
N ILE A 28 27.96 11.65 10.92
CA ILE A 28 28.88 11.56 9.78
C ILE A 28 28.78 12.80 8.88
N ILE A 29 27.56 13.27 8.58
CA ILE A 29 27.36 14.44 7.71
C ILE A 29 27.81 15.74 8.41
N LEU A 30 27.55 15.86 9.72
CA LEU A 30 28.02 16.99 10.51
C LEU A 30 29.55 17.04 10.58
N ASP A 31 30.20 15.90 10.80
CA ASP A 31 31.66 15.78 10.84
C ASP A 31 32.30 16.11 9.48
N GLN A 32 31.60 15.79 8.38
CA GLN A 32 32.02 16.14 7.01
C GLN A 32 31.71 17.60 6.64
N GLY A 33 31.01 18.36 7.50
CA GLY A 33 30.65 19.75 7.26
C GLY A 33 29.66 19.97 6.12
N ALA A 34 28.98 18.91 5.66
CA ALA A 34 28.06 18.98 4.53
C ALA A 34 26.68 19.56 4.92
N ILE A 35 26.33 19.55 6.20
CA ILE A 35 25.11 20.14 6.74
C ILE A 35 25.38 20.84 8.07
N THR A 36 24.53 21.82 8.42
CA THR A 36 24.57 22.48 9.73
C THR A 36 23.42 22.01 10.61
N ASN A 37 23.58 22.11 11.93
CA ASN A 37 22.51 21.78 12.90
C ASN A 37 21.20 22.56 12.64
N ASP A 38 21.29 23.79 12.14
CA ASP A 38 20.11 24.60 11.84
C ASP A 38 19.36 24.12 10.59
N GLN A 39 20.08 23.60 9.59
CA GLN A 39 19.48 22.95 8.42
C GLN A 39 18.78 21.65 8.81
N ILE A 40 19.39 20.84 9.70
CA ILE A 40 18.76 19.61 10.20
C ILE A 40 17.43 19.94 10.91
N LYS A 41 17.43 20.94 11.80
CA LYS A 41 16.21 21.39 12.49
C LYS A 41 15.14 21.89 11.52
N SER A 42 15.55 22.62 10.48
CA SER A 42 14.63 23.14 9.46
C SER A 42 13.99 22.00 8.68
N LEU A 43 14.78 21.02 8.25
CA LEU A 43 14.30 19.82 7.56
C LEU A 43 13.35 19.00 8.43
N GLN A 44 13.67 18.79 9.70
CA GLN A 44 12.75 18.12 10.65
C GLN A 44 11.42 18.86 10.80
N LYS A 45 11.44 20.20 10.76
CA LYS A 45 10.22 21.01 10.84
C LYS A 45 9.38 20.89 9.56
N GLU A 46 10.02 20.90 8.39
CA GLU A 46 9.36 20.71 7.11
C GLU A 46 8.71 19.33 7.02
N MET A 47 9.43 18.26 7.38
CA MET A 47 8.86 16.91 7.38
C MET A 47 7.68 16.76 8.35
N LYS A 48 7.75 17.40 9.53
CA LYS A 48 6.62 17.41 10.47
C LYS A 48 5.41 18.14 9.92
N ALA A 49 5.61 19.21 9.15
CA ALA A 49 4.53 19.93 8.50
C ALA A 49 3.87 19.04 7.42
N GLU A 50 4.67 18.41 6.54
CA GLU A 50 4.15 17.52 5.50
C GLU A 50 3.36 16.33 6.04
N VAL A 51 3.85 15.70 7.12
CA VAL A 51 3.12 14.63 7.80
C VAL A 51 1.80 15.13 8.38
N ARG A 52 1.80 16.34 8.96
CA ARG A 52 0.57 16.93 9.50
C ARG A 52 -0.45 17.20 8.39
N ASP A 53 -0.01 17.75 7.26
CA ASP A 53 -0.88 18.02 6.12
C ASP A 53 -1.46 16.72 5.55
N SER A 54 -0.67 15.64 5.55
CA SER A 54 -1.12 14.30 5.13
C SER A 54 -2.18 13.71 6.07
N VAL A 55 -2.02 13.93 7.39
CA VAL A 55 -3.02 13.51 8.39
C VAL A 55 -4.30 14.33 8.23
N GLU A 56 -4.19 15.65 8.09
CA GLU A 56 -5.35 16.53 7.87
C GLU A 56 -6.08 16.16 6.57
N PHE A 57 -5.37 15.79 5.51
CA PHE A 57 -5.98 15.26 4.28
C PHE A 57 -6.73 13.95 4.52
N ALA A 58 -6.13 13.01 5.25
CA ALA A 58 -6.76 11.72 5.55
C ALA A 58 -8.03 11.88 6.41
N ASP A 59 -8.00 12.76 7.42
CA ASP A 59 -9.14 13.01 8.30
C ASP A 59 -10.28 13.76 7.59
N ASN A 60 -9.96 14.67 6.67
CA ASN A 60 -10.96 15.38 5.87
C ASN A 60 -11.46 14.58 4.66
N SER A 61 -10.86 13.42 4.38
CA SER A 61 -11.26 12.58 3.26
C SER A 61 -12.68 12.04 3.49
N PRO A 62 -13.58 12.13 2.51
CA PRO A 62 -14.93 11.62 2.65
C PRO A 62 -14.93 10.10 2.87
N VAL A 63 -15.87 9.63 3.69
CA VAL A 63 -16.11 8.20 3.85
C VAL A 63 -16.53 7.62 2.49
N PRO A 64 -15.97 6.48 2.06
CA PRO A 64 -16.35 5.87 0.79
C PRO A 64 -17.84 5.50 0.80
N PRO A 65 -18.56 5.71 -0.31
CA PRO A 65 -19.96 5.33 -0.42
C PRO A 65 -20.14 3.81 -0.32
N LEU A 66 -21.33 3.37 0.13
CA LEU A 66 -21.66 1.94 0.27
C LEU A 66 -21.56 1.15 -1.05
N SER A 67 -21.66 1.81 -2.21
CA SER A 67 -21.45 1.20 -3.52
C SER A 67 -20.05 0.63 -3.68
N ASP A 68 -19.04 1.26 -3.07
CA ASP A 68 -17.63 0.88 -3.20
C ASP A 68 -17.32 -0.44 -2.51
N LEU A 69 -18.19 -0.90 -1.61
CA LEU A 69 -18.08 -2.21 -0.98
C LEU A 69 -18.07 -3.38 -1.98
N TYR A 70 -18.71 -3.19 -3.14
CA TYR A 70 -18.84 -4.23 -4.17
C TYR A 70 -17.83 -4.06 -5.32
N HIS A 71 -17.02 -3.01 -5.29
CA HIS A 71 -15.92 -2.80 -6.23
C HIS A 71 -14.68 -3.64 -5.83
N ASP A 72 -13.83 -3.98 -6.79
CA ASP A 72 -12.58 -4.76 -6.63
C ASP A 72 -12.70 -6.20 -6.06
N VAL A 73 -13.91 -6.77 -6.00
CA VAL A 73 -14.12 -8.18 -5.60
C VAL A 73 -13.67 -9.16 -6.69
N TYR A 74 -13.83 -8.79 -7.96
CA TYR A 74 -13.43 -9.59 -9.12
C TYR A 74 -12.50 -8.78 -10.01
N ARG A 75 -11.48 -9.44 -10.57
CA ARG A 75 -10.50 -8.83 -11.50
C ARG A 75 -11.16 -8.29 -12.78
N GLU A 76 -12.27 -8.88 -13.17
CA GLU A 76 -12.95 -8.55 -14.41
C GLU A 76 -14.30 -7.88 -14.10
N PRO A 77 -14.72 -6.87 -14.88
CA PRO A 77 -15.91 -6.05 -14.59
C PRO A 77 -17.23 -6.78 -14.85
N TRP A 78 -17.22 -8.10 -15.01
CA TRP A 78 -18.43 -8.84 -15.38
C TRP A 78 -19.39 -8.92 -14.19
N GLY A 79 -20.66 -8.63 -14.48
CA GLY A 79 -21.74 -8.74 -13.49
C GLY A 79 -21.95 -10.15 -12.96
N ARG A 80 -22.81 -10.27 -11.94
CA ARG A 80 -23.14 -11.51 -11.21
C ARG A 80 -23.27 -12.72 -12.15
N TYR A 81 -22.53 -13.78 -11.85
CA TYR A 81 -22.66 -15.07 -12.55
C TYR A 81 -24.06 -15.65 -12.29
N THR A 82 -24.94 -15.65 -13.29
CA THR A 82 -26.34 -16.10 -13.19
C THR A 82 -26.52 -17.61 -13.41
N GLY A 83 -25.43 -18.39 -13.39
CA GLY A 83 -25.47 -19.85 -13.25
C GLY A 83 -25.99 -20.67 -14.44
N THR A 84 -26.51 -20.07 -15.52
CA THR A 84 -27.11 -20.83 -16.64
C THR A 84 -26.96 -20.20 -18.03
N SER A 85 -26.27 -19.07 -18.17
CA SER A 85 -25.94 -18.51 -19.49
C SER A 85 -24.51 -17.99 -19.49
N GLU A 86 -23.84 -18.09 -20.64
CA GLU A 86 -22.55 -17.43 -20.87
C GLU A 86 -22.66 -15.95 -20.44
N PRO A 87 -21.68 -15.41 -19.71
CA PRO A 87 -21.72 -14.04 -19.25
C PRO A 87 -21.96 -13.13 -20.45
N ARG A 88 -23.11 -12.45 -20.48
CA ARG A 88 -23.41 -11.50 -21.55
C ARG A 88 -22.34 -10.43 -21.54
N MET A 89 -21.56 -10.40 -22.62
CA MET A 89 -20.60 -9.36 -22.94
C MET A 89 -21.31 -8.01 -22.93
N TYR A 90 -21.22 -7.26 -21.84
CA TYR A 90 -21.50 -5.83 -21.87
C TYR A 90 -20.30 -5.16 -22.56
N GLY A 91 -20.36 -5.14 -23.89
CA GLY A 91 -19.60 -4.30 -24.82
C GLY A 91 -18.14 -3.99 -24.50
N GLY A 92 -17.22 -4.52 -25.32
CA GLY A 92 -15.96 -3.81 -25.59
C GLY A 92 -14.65 -4.60 -25.55
N ALA A 93 -14.66 -5.93 -25.50
CA ALA A 93 -13.41 -6.67 -25.72
C ALA A 93 -13.04 -6.62 -27.22
N LEU A 94 -11.94 -5.94 -27.55
CA LEU A 94 -11.35 -5.87 -28.91
C LEU A 94 -10.92 -7.26 -29.44
N ASN A 95 -10.91 -8.27 -28.57
CA ASN A 95 -10.69 -9.66 -28.94
C ASN A 95 -11.55 -10.54 -28.02
N PRO A 96 -12.79 -10.90 -28.41
CA PRO A 96 -13.58 -11.83 -27.61
C PRO A 96 -12.85 -13.19 -27.59
N PRO A 97 -12.72 -13.85 -26.43
CA PRO A 97 -12.21 -15.22 -26.39
C PRO A 97 -13.15 -16.07 -27.26
N THR A 98 -12.66 -16.53 -28.41
CA THR A 98 -13.37 -17.52 -29.22
C THR A 98 -13.30 -18.83 -28.47
N PHE A 99 -14.24 -19.05 -27.55
CA PHE A 99 -14.47 -20.38 -27.01
C PHE A 99 -15.11 -21.20 -28.13
N ARG A 100 -14.26 -21.81 -28.99
CA ARG A 100 -14.70 -22.93 -29.82
C ARG A 100 -14.94 -24.07 -28.85
N ALA A 101 -16.18 -24.20 -28.38
CA ALA A 101 -16.62 -25.45 -27.80
C ALA A 101 -16.33 -26.55 -28.83
N THR A 102 -15.36 -27.41 -28.55
CA THR A 102 -15.20 -28.65 -29.30
C THR A 102 -16.53 -29.38 -29.14
N ARG A 103 -17.26 -29.55 -30.25
CA ARG A 103 -18.38 -30.49 -30.28
C ARG A 103 -17.82 -31.85 -29.89
N GLU A 104 -18.55 -32.56 -29.03
CA GLU A 104 -18.21 -33.90 -28.55
C GLU A 104 -17.54 -34.73 -29.66
N GLY A 105 -16.23 -34.97 -29.53
CA GLY A 105 -15.48 -35.74 -30.52
C GLY A 105 -13.98 -35.46 -30.59
N ASP A 106 -13.54 -34.23 -30.37
CA ASP A 106 -12.11 -33.89 -30.54
C ASP A 106 -11.39 -33.83 -29.18
N GLY A 107 -10.46 -34.77 -29.03
CA GLY A 107 -9.77 -35.11 -27.79
C GLY A 107 -8.89 -34.03 -27.18
N LEU A 108 -8.57 -34.28 -25.91
CA LEU A 108 -7.72 -33.50 -25.02
C LEU A 108 -6.33 -33.24 -25.61
N ILE A 109 -5.91 -31.97 -25.57
CA ILE A 109 -4.52 -31.57 -25.34
C ILE A 109 -4.55 -30.56 -24.20
#